data_AF-A0A4R1K762-F1
#
_entry.id   AF-A0A4R1K762-F1
#
_cell.length_a   1.000
_cell.length_b   1.000
_cell.length_c   1.000
_cell.angle_alpha   90.00
_cell.angle_beta   90.00
_cell.angle_gamma   90.00
#
_symmetry.space_group_name_H-M   'P 1'
#
loop_
_entity.id
_entity.type
_entity.pdbx_description
1 polymer ?
#
loop_
_entity_poly.entity_id
_entity_poly.type
_entity_poly.pdbx_seq_one_letter_code
_entity_poly.pdbx_strand_id
1 'polypeptide(L)' 'MFDRLKRVLKEAQDNQDLPDYLAEEIERIISEPERFAGREDEISELADKVELYDTYGQTGYLGMGVNNAILERTLKRFWK' A
#
# COMPACT_ATOMS: atom_id res chain seq x y z
N MET A 1 1.51 -13.10 -3.86
CA MET A 1 1.10 -11.97 -3.00
C MET A 1 1.72 -10.65 -3.46
N PHE A 2 3.03 -10.61 -3.69
CA PHE A 2 3.70 -9.43 -4.26
C PHE A 2 3.15 -8.97 -5.62
N ASP A 3 2.72 -9.88 -6.50
CA ASP A 3 2.05 -9.51 -7.75
C ASP A 3 0.75 -8.75 -7.55
N ARG A 4 -0.03 -9.09 -6.51
CA ARG A 4 -1.26 -8.36 -6.15
C ARG A 4 -0.89 -6.95 -5.69
N LEU A 5 0.06 -6.83 -4.77
CA LEU A 5 0.56 -5.55 -4.27
C LEU A 5 1.07 -4.65 -5.40
N LYS A 6 1.83 -5.21 -6.34
CA LYS A 6 2.34 -4.50 -7.52
C LYS A 6 1.22 -3.98 -8.42
N ARG A 7 0.14 -4.75 -8.57
CA ARG A 7 -1.01 -4.37 -9.39
C ARG A 7 -1.74 -3.17 -8.78
N VAL A 8 -2.13 -3.29 -7.51
CA VAL A 8 -2.87 -2.23 -6.80
C VAL A 8 -2.03 -0.97 -6.63
N LEU A 9 -0.71 -1.10 -6.44
CA LEU A 9 0.21 0.03 -6.41
C LEU A 9 0.21 0.77 -7.75
N LYS A 10 0.30 0.04 -8.86
CA LYS A 10 0.31 0.63 -10.19
C LYS A 10 -1.00 1.35 -10.49
N GLU A 11 -2.13 0.77 -10.09
CA GLU A 11 -3.45 1.41 -10.23
C GLU A 11 -3.53 2.70 -9.40
N ALA A 12 -3.08 2.67 -8.14
CA ALA A 12 -3.06 3.85 -7.27
C ALA A 12 -2.09 4.96 -7.75
N GLN A 13 -0.98 4.59 -8.41
CA GLN A 13 -0.07 5.54 -9.07
C GLN A 13 -0.69 6.14 -10.34
N ASP A 14 -1.39 5.34 -11.16
CA ASP A 14 -2.03 5.78 -12.40
C ASP A 14 -3.18 6.77 -12.13
N ASN A 15 -3.96 6.53 -11.07
CA ASN A 15 -5.03 7.42 -10.62
C ASN A 15 -4.52 8.68 -9.87
N GLN A 16 -3.20 8.82 -9.66
CA GLN A 16 -2.57 9.88 -8.86
C GLN A 16 -3.11 10.00 -7.42
N ASP A 17 -3.76 8.95 -6.90
CA ASP A 17 -4.25 8.93 -5.53
C ASP A 17 -3.09 8.76 -4.55
N LEU A 18 -2.10 7.92 -4.88
CA LEU A 18 -1.02 7.61 -3.96
C LEU A 18 0.17 8.59 -4.08
N PRO A 19 0.61 9.21 -2.97
CA PRO A 19 1.83 10.02 -2.94
C PRO A 19 3.09 9.23 -3.34
N ASP A 20 4.00 9.87 -4.09
CA ASP A 20 5.24 9.26 -4.58
C ASP A 20 6.07 8.60 -3.46
N TYR A 21 6.22 9.28 -2.31
CA TYR A 21 7.03 8.75 -1.19
C TYR A 21 6.47 7.44 -0.60
N LEU A 22 5.15 7.22 -0.67
CA LEU A 22 4.52 5.96 -0.24
C LEU A 22 4.68 4.89 -1.30
N ALA A 23 4.55 5.29 -2.57
CA ALA A 23 4.76 4.39 -3.69
C ALA A 23 6.18 3.83 -3.70
N GLU A 24 7.20 4.70 -3.55
CA GLU A 24 8.61 4.31 -3.50
C GLU A 24 8.88 3.28 -2.40
N GLU A 25 8.30 3.48 -1.20
CA GLU A 25 8.49 2.56 -0.08
C GLU A 25 7.83 1.18 -0.34
N ILE A 26 6.67 1.16 -0.98
CA ILE A 26 6.01 -0.09 -1.39
C ILE A 26 6.82 -0.77 -2.50
N GLU A 27 7.35 -0.03 -3.47
CA GLU A 27 8.21 -0.57 -4.54
C GLU A 27 9.48 -1.22 -3.97
N ARG A 28 10.07 -0.65 -2.92
CA ARG A 28 11.22 -1.25 -2.23
C ARG A 28 10.87 -2.59 -1.59
N ILE A 29 9.70 -2.69 -0.96
CA ILE A 29 9.20 -3.96 -0.41
C ILE A 29 9.01 -5.01 -1.51
N ILE A 30 8.45 -4.60 -2.66
CA ILE A 30 8.26 -5.47 -3.83
C ILE A 30 9.61 -5.90 -4.43
N SER A 31 10.63 -5.03 -4.39
CA SER A 31 11.96 -5.25 -4.96
C SER A 31 12.86 -6.12 -4.07
N GLU A 32 12.55 -6.26 -2.78
CA GLU A 32 13.29 -7.08 -1.81
C GLU A 32 12.44 -8.26 -1.27
N PRO A 33 11.84 -9.13 -2.11
CA PRO A 33 10.90 -10.16 -1.64
C PRO A 33 11.56 -11.19 -0.70
N GLU A 34 12.85 -11.46 -0.86
CA GLU A 34 13.62 -12.37 0.00
C GLU A 34 13.73 -11.86 1.44
N ARG A 35 13.81 -10.55 1.63
CA ARG A 35 13.91 -9.89 2.93
C ARG A 35 12.59 -9.96 3.72
N PHE A 36 11.48 -10.00 2.99
CA PHE A 36 10.13 -10.07 3.55
C PHE A 36 9.50 -11.45 3.40
N ALA A 37 10.30 -12.47 3.05
CA ALA A 37 9.87 -13.86 3.02
C ALA A 37 9.34 -14.27 4.42
N GLY A 38 8.12 -14.79 4.47
CA GLY A 38 7.43 -15.13 5.72
C GLY A 38 6.58 -14.01 6.33
N ARG A 39 6.51 -12.82 5.70
CA ARG A 39 5.58 -11.73 6.06
C ARG A 39 4.40 -11.64 5.08
N GLU A 40 3.96 -12.79 4.56
CA GLU A 40 2.92 -12.87 3.52
C GLU A 40 1.59 -12.24 3.97
N ASP A 41 1.21 -12.42 5.24
CA ASP A 41 0.05 -11.76 5.83
C ASP A 41 0.18 -10.24 5.85
N GLU A 42 1.36 -9.70 6.19
CA GLU A 42 1.59 -8.25 6.22
C GLU A 42 1.55 -7.67 4.80
N ILE A 43 2.08 -8.39 3.82
CA ILE A 43 2.04 -8.00 2.40
C ILE A 43 0.61 -8.03 1.87
N SER A 44 -0.20 -9.01 2.28
CA SER A 44 -1.61 -9.05 1.94
C SER A 44 -2.36 -7.87 2.56
N GLU A 45 -2.15 -7.59 3.84
CA GLU A 45 -2.75 -6.43 4.53
C GLU A 45 -2.36 -5.11 3.85
N LEU A 46 -1.10 -4.98 3.41
CA LEU A 46 -0.63 -3.81 2.68
C LEU A 46 -1.35 -3.66 1.34
N ALA A 47 -1.53 -4.75 0.59
CA ALA A 47 -2.26 -4.72 -0.67
C ALA A 47 -3.73 -4.31 -0.48
N ASP A 48 -4.41 -4.84 0.54
CA ASP A 48 -5.79 -4.45 0.87
C ASP A 48 -5.88 -2.96 1.24
N LYS A 49 -4.89 -2.43 1.98
CA LYS A 49 -4.85 -1.01 2.34
C LYS A 49 -4.61 -0.08 1.15
N VAL A 50 -3.78 -0.48 0.20
CA VAL A 50 -3.54 0.28 -1.04
C VAL A 50 -4.78 0.24 -1.94
N GLU A 51 -5.46 -0.90 -2.03
CA GLU A 51 -6.73 -1.04 -2.78
C GLU A 51 -7.83 -0.15 -2.17
N LEU A 52 -7.93 -0.09 -0.84
CA LEU A 52 -8.87 0.78 -0.14
C LEU A 52 -8.51 2.27 -0.21
N TYR A 53 -7.26 2.60 -0.51
CA TYR A 53 -6.82 3.97 -0.69
C TYR A 53 -7.50 4.61 -1.93
N ASP A 54 -7.62 3.83 -3.01
CA ASP A 54 -8.25 4.21 -4.28
C ASP A 54 -9.77 4.41 -4.17
N THR A 55 -10.47 3.48 -3.52
CA THR A 55 -11.95 3.44 -3.54
C THR A 55 -12.61 4.64 -2.82
N TYR A 56 -11.92 5.26 -1.86
CA TYR A 56 -12.51 6.33 -1.05
C TYR A 56 -12.37 7.75 -1.62
N GLY A 57 -11.55 7.95 -2.66
CA GLY A 57 -11.48 9.23 -3.38
C GLY A 57 -12.79 9.59 -4.12
N GLN A 58 -13.58 8.58 -4.52
CA GLN A 58 -14.79 8.78 -5.34
C GLN A 58 -16.10 8.90 -4.55
N THR A 59 -16.17 8.37 -3.32
CA THR A 59 -17.39 8.46 -2.50
C THR A 59 -17.12 9.43 -1.36
N GLY A 60 -17.64 10.66 -1.43
CA GLY A 60 -17.41 11.74 -0.45
C GLY A 60 -17.93 11.46 0.97
N TYR A 61 -17.46 10.40 1.61
CA TYR A 61 -17.71 10.06 3.01
C TYR A 61 -16.51 10.48 3.84
N LEU A 62 -16.67 11.63 4.51
CA LEU A 62 -15.93 12.03 5.69
C LEU A 62 -16.09 10.94 6.77
N GLY A 63 -15.23 9.92 6.78
CA GLY A 63 -15.25 8.89 7.80
C GLY A 63 -14.25 7.77 7.57
N MET A 64 -13.07 7.88 8.18
CA MET A 64 -12.16 6.75 8.48
C MET A 64 -11.61 5.93 7.29
N GLY A 65 -11.39 6.54 6.11
CA GLY A 65 -10.59 5.91 5.05
C GLY A 65 -9.14 5.68 5.47
N VAL A 66 -8.46 4.71 4.86
CA VAL A 66 -7.01 4.52 5.00
C VAL A 66 -6.32 5.77 4.44
N ASN A 67 -5.98 6.71 5.32
CA ASN A 67 -5.21 7.91 4.98
C ASN A 67 -3.72 7.57 4.96
N ASN A 68 -2.89 8.45 4.40
CA ASN A 68 -1.43 8.40 4.40
C ASN A 68 -0.87 7.93 5.75
N ALA A 69 -1.38 8.45 6.87
CA ALA A 69 -0.92 8.08 8.21
C ALA A 69 -1.10 6.58 8.55
N ILE A 70 -2.16 5.92 8.05
CA ILE A 70 -2.38 4.48 8.26
C ILE A 70 -1.42 3.68 7.39
N LEU A 71 -1.27 4.06 6.13
CA LEU A 71 -0.35 3.39 5.21
C LEU A 71 1.11 3.53 5.66
N GLU A 72 1.51 4.74 6.08
CA GLU A 72 2.82 5.00 6.69
C GLU A 72 3.07 4.15 7.94
N ARG A 73 2.06 3.98 8.80
CA ARG A 73 2.20 3.16 10.00
C ARG A 73 2.38 1.68 9.65
N THR A 74 1.66 1.20 8.64
CA THR A 74 1.85 -0.17 8.12
C THR A 74 3.25 -0.32 7.52
N LEU A 75 3.71 0.61 6.68
CA LEU A 75 5.06 0.59 6.10
C LEU A 75 6.17 0.62 7.16
N LYS A 76 6.00 1.41 8.22
CA LYS A 76 6.95 1.43 9.37
C LYS A 76 7.13 0.07 10.06
N ARG A 77 6.17 -0.86 9.96
CA ARG A 77 6.31 -2.21 10.52
C ARG A 77 7.23 -3.11 9.70
N PHE A 78 7.38 -2.85 8.40
CA PHE A 78 8.29 -3.59 7.52
C PHE A 78 9.75 -3.23 7.79
N TRP A 79 10.01 -1.98 8.17
CA TRP A 79 11.37 -1.47 8.41
C TRP A 79 11.85 -1.57 9.87
N LYS A 80 11.06 -2.21 10.74
CA LYS A 80 11.43 -2.53 12.12
C LYS A 80 12.05 -3.91 12.22
#